data_AF-A0A0N1C7G9-F1
#
_entry.id   AF-A0A0N1C7G9-F1
#
_cell.length_a   1.000
_cell.length_b   1.000
_cell.length_c   1.000
_cell.angle_alpha   90.00
_cell.angle_beta   90.00
_cell.angle_gamma   90.00
#
_symmetry.space_group_name_H-M   'P 1'
#
loop_
_entity.id
_entity.type
_entity.pdbx_description
1 polymer ?
#
loop_
_entity_poly.entity_id
_entity_poly.type
_entity_poly.pdbx_seq_one_letter_code
_entity_poly.pdbx_strand_id
1 'polypeptide(L)' 'MTKSHDDKTPEGPALTPDQRDAERYRWLRERDVDTIYMGGVFVGKTPENLVLNGIDCDAAVDAARIAEQQPDAGE' A
#
# COMPACT_ATOMS: atom_id res chain seq x y z
N MET A 1 -6.61 -7.47 -47.78
CA MET A 1 -5.53 -6.92 -46.95
C MET A 1 -6.03 -6.78 -45.51
N THR A 2 -5.52 -7.58 -44.59
CA THR A 2 -5.90 -7.52 -43.16
C THR A 2 -5.21 -6.32 -42.51
N LYS A 3 -5.99 -5.40 -41.93
CA LYS A 3 -5.48 -4.33 -41.07
C LYS A 3 -4.96 -4.95 -39.77
N SER A 4 -3.65 -4.98 -39.61
CA SER A 4 -3.02 -5.23 -38.31
C SER A 4 -3.42 -4.10 -37.36
N HIS A 5 -4.05 -4.46 -36.23
CA HIS A 5 -4.18 -3.56 -35.10
C HIS A 5 -2.81 -3.48 -34.44
N ASP A 6 -2.17 -2.31 -34.52
CA ASP A 6 -1.05 -1.94 -33.66
C ASP A 6 -1.55 -1.87 -32.20
N ASP A 7 -1.60 -3.02 -31.52
CA ASP A 7 -1.61 -3.07 -30.06
C ASP A 7 -0.21 -2.73 -29.58
N LYS A 8 0.05 -1.43 -29.41
CA LYS A 8 1.26 -0.96 -28.73
C LYS A 8 0.94 -0.78 -27.26
N THR A 9 0.90 -1.89 -26.53
CA THR A 9 1.18 -1.85 -25.10
C THR A 9 2.64 -1.37 -24.96
N PRO A 10 2.92 -0.23 -24.30
CA PRO A 10 4.31 0.22 -24.16
C PRO A 10 5.04 -0.74 -23.20
N GLU A 11 5.93 -1.56 -23.75
CA GLU A 11 6.83 -2.43 -22.99
C GLU A 11 7.91 -1.58 -22.29
N GLY A 12 7.52 -0.94 -21.18
CA GLY A 12 8.48 -0.44 -20.20
C GLY A 12 9.16 -1.60 -19.47
N PRO A 13 10.33 -1.37 -18.83
CA PRO A 13 10.97 -2.41 -18.03
C PRO A 13 10.00 -2.86 -16.93
N ALA A 14 9.89 -4.18 -16.74
CA ALA A 14 9.09 -4.74 -15.66
C ALA A 14 9.56 -4.19 -14.31
N LEU A 15 8.62 -3.77 -13.47
CA LEU A 15 8.90 -3.22 -12.15
C LEU A 15 9.69 -4.22 -11.30
N THR A 16 10.67 -3.73 -10.55
CA THR A 16 11.32 -4.51 -9.50
C THR A 16 10.30 -4.90 -8.41
N PRO A 17 10.57 -5.91 -7.58
CA PRO A 17 9.72 -6.23 -6.43
C PRO A 17 9.45 -5.00 -5.55
N ASP A 18 10.49 -4.26 -5.19
CA ASP A 18 10.38 -3.05 -4.37
C ASP A 18 9.50 -1.97 -5.01
N GLN A 19 9.58 -1.80 -6.34
CA GLN A 19 8.72 -0.86 -7.06
C GLN A 19 7.25 -1.29 -7.01
N ARG A 20 6.98 -2.60 -7.14
CA ARG A 20 5.61 -3.13 -7.03
C ARG A 20 5.06 -2.98 -5.62
N ASP A 21 5.90 -3.18 -4.61
CA ASP A 21 5.50 -2.98 -3.22
C ASP A 21 5.22 -1.51 -2.93
N ALA A 22 6.03 -0.59 -3.45
CA ALA A 22 5.79 0.84 -3.38
C ALA A 22 4.48 1.26 -4.08
N GLU A 23 4.15 0.68 -5.24
CA GLU A 23 2.88 0.94 -5.94
C GLU A 23 1.67 0.43 -5.16
N ARG A 24 1.74 -0.78 -4.61
CA ARG A 24 0.69 -1.33 -3.74
C ARG A 24 0.45 -0.43 -2.53
N TYR A 25 1.54 0.05 -1.92
CA TYR A 25 1.47 0.97 -0.80
C TYR A 25 0.77 2.28 -1.17
N ARG A 26 1.18 2.91 -2.28
CA ARG A 26 0.56 4.16 -2.76
C ARG A 26 -0.93 3.97 -3.07
N TRP A 27 -1.28 2.86 -3.70
CA TRP A 27 -2.68 2.56 -4.00
C TRP A 27 -3.54 2.48 -2.74
N LEU A 28 -3.08 1.75 -1.71
CA LEU A 28 -3.75 1.64 -0.41
C LEU A 28 -3.82 2.99 0.30
N ARG A 29 -2.72 3.73 0.31
CA ARG A 29 -2.60 5.06 0.94
C ARG A 29 -3.64 6.06 0.46
N GLU A 30 -3.96 6.03 -0.84
CA GLU A 30 -4.86 6.98 -1.49
C GLU A 30 -6.34 6.55 -1.44
N ARG A 31 -6.67 5.39 -0.87
CA ARG A 31 -8.07 4.95 -0.77
C ARG A 31 -8.84 5.76 0.26
N ASP A 32 -10.08 6.09 -0.06
CA ASP A 32 -11.03 6.70 0.87
C ASP A 32 -11.56 5.64 1.86
N VAL A 33 -11.53 5.95 3.16
CA VAL A 33 -12.00 5.06 4.24
C VAL A 33 -13.49 4.74 4.06
N ASP A 34 -14.27 5.65 3.48
CA ASP A 34 -15.70 5.44 3.23
C ASP A 34 -15.98 4.29 2.25
N THR A 35 -14.97 3.86 1.47
CA THR A 35 -15.12 2.68 0.59
C THR A 35 -15.24 1.36 1.37
N ILE A 36 -15.11 1.36 2.70
CA ILE A 36 -15.37 0.21 3.57
C ILE A 36 -16.79 -0.32 3.41
N TYR A 37 -17.75 0.57 3.14
CA TYR A 37 -19.16 0.21 2.94
C TYR A 37 -19.45 -0.30 1.51
N MET A 38 -18.55 -0.04 0.57
CA MET A 38 -18.73 -0.32 -0.86
C MET A 38 -17.91 -1.55 -1.33
N GLY A 39 -17.06 -2.09 -0.45
CA GLY A 39 -16.13 -3.17 -0.75
C GLY A 39 -14.78 -2.65 -1.24
N GLY A 40 -13.68 -3.23 -0.72
CA GLY A 40 -12.32 -2.79 -1.04
C GLY A 40 -11.27 -3.48 -0.17
N VAL A 41 -9.99 -3.14 -0.42
CA VAL A 41 -8.86 -3.58 0.40
C VAL A 41 -8.34 -2.38 1.20
N PHE A 42 -8.11 -2.60 2.50
CA PHE A 42 -7.73 -1.58 3.47
C PHE A 42 -6.62 -2.05 4.40
N VAL A 43 -5.98 -1.09 5.06
CA VAL A 43 -5.05 -1.33 6.16
C VAL A 43 -5.71 -0.90 7.47
N GLY A 44 -5.51 -1.69 8.52
CA GLY A 44 -6.06 -1.39 9.84
C GLY A 44 -5.07 -1.71 10.94
N LYS A 45 -5.17 -0.99 12.06
CA LYS A 45 -4.42 -1.24 13.28
C LYS A 45 -5.31 -1.94 14.29
N THR A 46 -4.86 -3.11 14.72
CA THR A 46 -5.47 -3.88 15.82
C THR A 46 -4.67 -3.70 17.10
N PRO A 47 -5.29 -3.72 18.29
CA PRO A 47 -6.72 -3.97 18.58
C PRO A 47 -7.60 -2.71 18.58
N GLU A 48 -7.05 -1.55 18.23
CA GLU A 48 -7.73 -0.26 18.27
C GLU A 48 -8.91 -0.15 17.27
N ASN A 49 -9.11 -1.19 16.44
CA ASN A 49 -10.17 -1.30 15.43
C ASN A 49 -10.23 -0.08 14.50
N LEU A 50 -9.06 0.50 14.21
CA LEU A 50 -8.93 1.70 13.41
C LEU A 50 -8.49 1.34 11.99
N VAL A 51 -9.27 1.76 10.99
CA VAL A 51 -8.90 1.68 9.58
C VAL A 51 -8.17 2.97 9.22
N LEU A 52 -6.99 2.84 8.61
CA LEU A 52 -6.07 3.94 8.35
C LEU A 52 -5.79 4.09 6.86
N ASN A 53 -5.62 5.33 6.41
CA ASN A 53 -5.12 5.70 5.09
C ASN A 53 -4.20 6.93 5.22
N GLY A 54 -3.66 7.41 4.10
CA GLY A 54 -2.91 8.66 4.10
C GLY A 54 -1.82 8.74 5.18
N ILE A 55 -1.63 9.94 5.74
CA ILE A 55 -0.56 10.26 6.69
C ILE A 55 -0.66 9.40 7.96
N ASP A 56 -1.87 9.11 8.42
CA ASP A 56 -2.06 8.32 9.64
C ASP A 56 -1.62 6.86 9.45
N CYS A 57 -1.78 6.32 8.24
CA CYS A 57 -1.23 5.01 7.88
C CYS A 57 0.30 5.02 7.87
N ASP A 58 0.95 6.05 7.32
CA ASP A 58 2.42 6.15 7.34
C ASP A 58 2.93 6.17 8.79
N ALA A 59 2.35 7.06 9.61
CA ALA A 59 2.78 7.26 10.98
C ALA A 59 2.63 5.98 11.81
N ALA A 60 1.56 5.21 11.60
CA ALA A 60 1.36 3.93 12.28
C ALA A 60 2.37 2.86 11.84
N VAL A 61 2.71 2.78 10.54
CA VAL A 61 3.71 1.85 10.03
C VAL A 61 5.10 2.20 10.55
N ASP A 62 5.47 3.48 10.51
CA ASP A 62 6.76 3.95 11.01
C ASP A 62 6.91 3.68 12.51
N ALA A 63 5.87 3.98 13.29
CA ALA A 63 5.86 3.70 14.73
C ALA A 63 6.01 2.20 15.04
N ALA A 64 5.30 1.33 14.30
CA ALA A 64 5.42 -0.11 14.46
C ALA A 64 6.82 -0.61 14.11
N ARG A 65 7.38 -0.15 12.99
CA ARG A 65 8.74 -0.51 12.56
C ARG A 65 9.80 -0.07 13.58
N ILE A 66 9.67 1.11 14.17
CA ILE A 66 10.59 1.59 15.22
C ILE A 66 10.46 0.73 16.47
N ALA A 67 9.23 0.40 16.89
CA ALA A 67 8.97 -0.42 18.06
C ALA A 67 9.56 -1.85 17.91
N GLU A 68 9.44 -2.46 16.73
CA GLU A 68 10.03 -3.78 16.44
C GLU A 68 11.58 -3.77 16.47
N GLN A 69 12.21 -2.63 16.17
CA GLN A 69 13.67 -2.49 16.11
C GLN A 69 14.31 -2.16 17.46
N GLN A 70 13.51 -1.77 18.46
CA GLN A 70 13.97 -1.62 19.83
C GLN A 70 13.56 -2.86 20.63
N PRO A 71 14.42 -3.90 20.73
CA PRO A 71 14.20 -4.91 21.75
C PRO A 71 14.26 -4.20 23.10
N ASP A 72 13.32 -4.51 23.99
CA ASP A 72 13.29 -4.05 25.38
C ASP A 72 14.71 -3.81 25.90
N ALA A 73 15.07 -2.55 26.10
CA ALA A 73 16.17 -2.20 26.98
C ALA A 73 15.65 -2.49 28.40
N GLY A 74 15.62 -3.78 28.73
CA GLY A 74 15.14 -4.27 30.02
C GLY A 74 15.91 -3.59 31.14
N GLU A 75 15.15 -2.93 32.01
CA GLU A 75 15.57 -2.46 33.34
C GLU A 75 15.44 -3.60 34.36
#